data_AF-A0A3C2BEU7-F1
#
_entry.id   AF-A0A3C2BEU7-F1
#
_cell.length_a   1.000
_cell.length_b   1.000
_cell.length_c   1.000
_cell.angle_alpha   90.00
_cell.angle_beta   90.00
_cell.angle_gamma   90.00
#
_symmetry.space_group_name_H-M   'P 1'
#
loop_
_entity.id
_entity.type
_entity.pdbx_description
1 polymer ?
#
loop_
_entity_poly.entity_id
_entity_poly.type
_entity_poly.pdbx_seq_one_letter_code
_entity_poly.pdbx_strand_id
1 'polypeptide(L)'
;VEYSVSGLKNGWASSGIHIAYDNRLEVEKDFTDCPAFEKGDASENMFYMVTISWQGENPPDEIPDKTMDNFSVITADSDNSGDNGVIATFNFKVPADAKAGDVYRIEFFKYNTDCFRNTDNDSAMEEYAFNNWQNGYIKIME
;
A
#
# COMPACT_ATOMS: atom_id res chain seq x y z
N VAL A 1 -1.50 -7.82 -7.08
CA VAL A 1 -0.70 -6.57 -7.03
C VAL A 1 0.16 -6.65 -5.80
N GLU A 2 1.47 -6.44 -5.94
CA GLU A 2 2.43 -6.54 -4.84
C GLU A 2 2.87 -5.14 -4.40
N TYR A 3 2.80 -4.86 -3.10
CA TYR A 3 3.47 -3.74 -2.46
C TYR A 3 4.78 -4.26 -1.87
N SER A 4 5.91 -3.72 -2.31
CA SER A 4 7.25 -4.21 -1.95
C SER A 4 8.20 -3.10 -1.49
N VAL A 5 9.27 -3.50 -0.80
CA VAL A 5 10.35 -2.64 -0.34
C VAL A 5 11.71 -3.27 -0.66
N SER A 6 12.71 -2.45 -0.93
CA SER A 6 14.09 -2.92 -1.17
C SER A 6 15.12 -1.96 -0.53
N GLY A 7 16.32 -2.49 -0.25
CA GLY A 7 17.43 -1.72 0.35
C GLY A 7 17.40 -1.59 1.87
N LEU A 8 16.50 -2.29 2.57
CA LEU A 8 16.19 -2.10 4.00
C LEU A 8 16.06 -3.42 4.77
N LYS A 9 16.96 -4.38 4.50
CA LYS A 9 16.98 -5.68 5.20
C LYS A 9 17.14 -5.49 6.71
N ASN A 10 16.21 -6.02 7.50
CA ASN A 10 16.14 -5.87 8.96
C ASN A 10 16.28 -4.40 9.39
N GLY A 11 15.66 -3.50 8.63
CA GLY A 11 15.92 -2.06 8.69
C GLY A 11 14.71 -1.23 9.06
N TRP A 12 13.52 -1.83 9.23
CA TRP A 12 12.29 -1.11 9.50
C TRP A 12 11.34 -1.92 10.40
N ALA A 13 10.43 -1.22 11.07
CA ALA A 13 9.59 -1.78 12.13
C ALA A 13 8.13 -1.33 12.06
N SER A 14 7.87 -0.10 11.60
CA SER A 14 6.50 0.44 11.53
C SER A 14 6.27 1.13 10.21
N SER A 15 5.13 0.86 9.59
CA SER A 15 4.65 1.61 8.43
C SER A 15 3.17 1.91 8.58
N GLY A 16 2.74 3.07 8.09
CA GLY A 16 1.36 3.41 7.83
C GLY A 16 1.33 4.12 6.50
N ILE A 17 0.95 3.41 5.44
CA ILE A 17 1.06 3.90 4.06
C ILE A 17 -0.31 3.82 3.42
N HIS A 18 -0.75 4.92 2.81
CA HIS A 18 -1.95 4.88 2.00
C HIS A 18 -1.66 4.51 0.54
N ILE A 19 -2.55 3.68 0.00
CA ILE A 19 -2.58 3.26 -1.39
C ILE A 19 -3.92 3.71 -1.98
N ALA A 20 -3.84 4.52 -3.03
CA ALA A 20 -4.96 4.88 -3.87
C ALA A 20 -5.01 3.97 -5.09
N TYR A 21 -6.20 3.63 -5.58
CA TYR A 21 -6.37 2.84 -6.79
C TYR A 21 -7.57 3.33 -7.60
N ASP A 22 -7.52 3.10 -8.92
CA ASP A 22 -8.60 3.42 -9.84
C ASP A 22 -9.93 2.75 -9.42
N ASN A 23 -10.99 3.54 -9.19
CA ASN A 23 -12.26 3.04 -8.63
C ASN A 23 -13.05 2.11 -9.57
N ARG A 24 -12.57 1.90 -10.80
CA ARG A 24 -13.10 0.85 -11.69
C ARG A 24 -12.65 -0.55 -11.26
N LEU A 25 -11.59 -0.63 -10.46
CA LEU A 25 -11.14 -1.88 -9.85
C LEU A 25 -11.93 -2.17 -8.57
N GLU A 26 -12.14 -3.46 -8.30
CA GLU A 26 -12.68 -3.93 -7.02
C GLU A 26 -11.57 -4.69 -6.29
N VAL A 27 -11.12 -4.20 -5.14
CA VAL A 27 -10.18 -4.94 -4.29
C VAL A 27 -10.93 -6.01 -3.50
N GLU A 28 -10.39 -7.23 -3.43
CA GLU A 28 -10.98 -8.28 -2.59
C GLU A 28 -10.97 -7.84 -1.13
N LYS A 29 -12.06 -8.12 -0.42
CA LYS A 29 -12.25 -7.71 0.98
C LYS A 29 -12.30 -8.90 1.93
N ASP A 30 -11.84 -8.68 3.16
CA ASP A 30 -11.95 -9.63 4.25
C ASP A 30 -13.31 -9.53 4.97
N PHE A 31 -13.46 -10.29 6.07
CA PHE A 31 -14.69 -10.31 6.86
C PHE A 31 -14.99 -8.99 7.59
N THR A 32 -14.05 -8.06 7.63
CA THR A 32 -14.17 -6.73 8.24
C THR A 32 -14.48 -5.64 7.21
N ASP A 33 -14.70 -6.01 5.95
CA ASP A 33 -14.90 -5.08 4.82
C ASP A 33 -13.65 -4.20 4.52
N CYS A 34 -12.47 -4.65 4.95
CA CYS A 34 -11.17 -4.07 4.60
C CYS A 34 -10.49 -4.89 3.49
N PRO A 35 -9.53 -4.32 2.72
CA PRO A 35 -8.85 -5.06 1.67
C PRO A 35 -8.16 -6.30 2.22
N ALA A 36 -8.54 -7.48 1.72
CA ALA A 36 -7.86 -8.72 2.04
C ALA A 36 -6.43 -8.67 1.47
N PHE A 37 -5.50 -9.24 2.22
CA PHE A 37 -4.09 -9.30 1.83
C PHE A 37 -3.46 -10.62 2.23
N GLU A 38 -2.42 -11.00 1.47
CA GLU A 38 -1.46 -12.02 1.87
C GLU A 38 -0.19 -11.31 2.36
N LYS A 39 0.35 -11.71 3.52
CA LYS A 39 1.65 -11.22 3.99
C LYS A 39 2.74 -11.73 3.05
N GLY A 40 3.64 -10.86 2.63
CA GLY A 40 4.85 -11.24 1.91
C GLY A 40 6.06 -11.45 2.83
N ASP A 41 7.20 -11.79 2.24
CA ASP A 41 8.46 -12.08 2.92
C ASP A 41 9.00 -10.88 3.72
N ALA A 42 8.81 -9.66 3.24
CA ALA A 42 9.26 -8.45 3.93
C ALA A 42 8.54 -8.21 5.27
N SER A 43 7.29 -8.68 5.39
CA SER A 43 6.45 -8.47 6.57
C SER A 43 6.17 -9.75 7.36
N GLU A 44 6.61 -10.93 6.88
CA GLU A 44 6.25 -12.25 7.42
C GLU A 44 6.44 -12.33 8.93
N ASN A 45 7.59 -11.84 9.42
CA ASN A 45 7.98 -11.88 10.83
C ASN A 45 7.45 -10.71 11.68
N MET A 46 6.79 -9.73 11.07
CA MET A 46 6.27 -8.58 11.79
C MET A 46 5.09 -8.95 12.69
N PHE A 47 5.09 -8.47 13.93
CA PHE A 47 4.07 -8.76 14.93
C PHE A 47 2.65 -8.37 14.51
N TYR A 48 2.50 -7.20 13.89
CA TYR A 48 1.19 -6.67 13.51
C TYR A 48 1.18 -6.20 12.06
N MET A 49 0.11 -6.55 11.35
CA MET A 49 -0.20 -6.01 10.04
C MET A 49 -1.71 -5.98 9.83
N VAL A 50 -2.22 -4.87 9.30
CA VAL A 50 -3.64 -4.68 9.02
C VAL A 50 -3.82 -3.76 7.82
N THR A 51 -4.98 -3.88 7.17
CA THR A 51 -5.45 -2.94 6.15
C THR A 51 -6.69 -2.23 6.67
N ILE A 52 -6.86 -0.95 6.34
CA ILE A 52 -8.03 -0.18 6.73
C ILE A 52 -8.55 0.59 5.52
N SER A 53 -9.79 0.29 5.11
CA SER A 53 -10.51 1.05 4.09
C SER A 53 -10.72 2.49 4.56
N TRP A 54 -10.58 3.46 3.65
CA TRP A 54 -10.96 4.83 3.93
C TRP A 54 -12.44 4.94 4.28
N GLN A 55 -12.78 5.66 5.35
CA GLN A 55 -14.15 5.78 5.87
C GLN A 55 -14.81 7.13 5.55
N GLY A 56 -14.09 8.06 4.93
CA GLY A 56 -14.64 9.36 4.55
C GLY A 56 -15.49 9.27 3.28
N GLU A 57 -16.50 10.12 3.16
CA GLU A 57 -17.41 10.16 1.99
C GLU A 57 -16.68 10.50 0.68
N ASN A 58 -15.56 11.21 0.76
CA ASN A 58 -14.70 11.55 -0.37
C ASN A 58 -13.26 11.11 -0.10
N PRO A 59 -12.48 10.79 -1.15
CA PRO A 59 -11.05 10.57 -1.01
C PRO A 59 -10.35 11.81 -0.41
N PRO A 60 -9.27 11.62 0.38
CA PRO A 60 -8.48 12.71 0.95
C PRO A 60 -8.09 13.78 -0.07
N ASP A 61 -7.89 15.02 0.36
CA ASP A 61 -7.47 16.11 -0.53
C ASP A 61 -6.08 15.90 -1.14
N GLU A 62 -5.27 15.09 -0.49
CA GLU A 62 -3.97 14.61 -0.96
C GLU A 62 -4.08 13.72 -2.20
N ILE A 63 -5.25 13.17 -2.49
CA ILE A 63 -5.56 12.47 -3.75
C ILE A 63 -6.22 13.47 -4.71
N PRO A 64 -5.51 13.96 -5.75
CA PRO A 64 -6.07 14.95 -6.67
C PRO A 64 -7.16 14.37 -7.57
N ASP A 65 -7.04 13.08 -7.90
CA ASP A 65 -7.99 12.36 -8.73
C ASP A 65 -9.09 11.75 -7.85
N LYS A 66 -10.24 12.42 -7.81
CA LYS A 66 -11.40 11.96 -7.04
C LYS A 66 -12.11 10.75 -7.65
N THR A 67 -11.58 10.17 -8.73
CA THR A 67 -11.99 8.86 -9.28
C THR A 67 -11.19 7.69 -8.70
N MET A 68 -10.41 7.93 -7.65
CA MET A 68 -9.66 6.88 -6.96
C MET A 68 -10.29 6.54 -5.60
N ASP A 69 -10.38 5.24 -5.32
CA ASP A 69 -10.61 4.73 -3.98
C ASP A 69 -9.27 4.58 -3.24
N ASN A 70 -9.30 4.39 -1.92
CA ASN A 70 -8.07 4.23 -1.15
C ASN A 70 -8.23 3.43 0.15
N PHE A 71 -7.10 2.92 0.63
CA PHE A 71 -6.96 2.23 1.90
C PHE A 71 -5.54 2.45 2.45
N SER A 72 -5.35 2.10 3.73
CA SER A 72 -4.03 2.10 4.36
C SER A 72 -3.54 0.68 4.62
N VAL A 73 -2.22 0.50 4.56
CA VAL A 73 -1.50 -0.70 5.01
C VAL A 73 -0.65 -0.31 6.20
N ILE A 74 -0.93 -0.93 7.34
CA ILE A 74 -0.26 -0.62 8.60
C ILE A 74 0.53 -1.85 9.04
N THR A 75 1.79 -1.66 9.40
CA THR A 75 2.65 -2.66 10.03
C THR A 75 3.23 -2.10 11.33
N ALA A 76 3.46 -2.97 12.31
CA ALA A 76 4.15 -2.58 13.53
C ALA A 76 4.89 -3.77 14.16
N ASP A 77 6.08 -3.48 14.68
CA ASP A 77 6.89 -4.38 15.49
C ASP A 77 7.71 -3.58 16.52
N SER A 78 8.17 -4.28 17.56
CA SER A 78 9.05 -3.78 18.61
C SER A 78 10.54 -3.78 18.23
N ASP A 79 10.91 -4.47 17.16
CA ASP A 79 12.26 -4.53 16.61
C ASP A 79 12.25 -4.22 15.10
N ASN A 80 13.41 -3.96 14.50
CA ASN A 80 13.57 -3.76 13.05
C ASN A 80 13.49 -5.10 12.30
N SER A 81 12.35 -5.78 12.43
CA SER A 81 12.08 -7.11 11.89
C SER A 81 11.65 -7.11 10.41
N GLY A 82 11.34 -5.94 9.84
CA GLY A 82 10.99 -5.80 8.43
C GLY A 82 12.20 -6.05 7.53
N ASP A 83 12.03 -6.92 6.53
CA ASP A 83 13.06 -7.26 5.54
C ASP A 83 12.77 -6.56 4.19
N ASN A 84 13.55 -6.89 3.16
CA ASN A 84 13.25 -6.60 1.77
C ASN A 84 12.23 -7.60 1.22
N GLY A 85 11.60 -7.23 0.11
CA GLY A 85 10.68 -8.09 -0.63
C GLY A 85 9.26 -7.55 -0.63
N VAL A 86 8.30 -8.45 -0.77
CA VAL A 86 6.87 -8.13 -0.76
C VAL A 86 6.43 -7.90 0.68
N ILE A 87 5.84 -6.72 0.94
CA ILE A 87 5.18 -6.41 2.21
C ILE A 87 3.79 -7.05 2.20
N ALA A 88 3.02 -6.83 1.14
CA ALA A 88 1.64 -7.27 1.01
C ALA A 88 1.30 -7.60 -0.45
N THR A 89 0.49 -8.65 -0.65
CA THR A 89 -0.14 -8.95 -1.93
C THR A 89 -1.65 -8.73 -1.84
N PHE A 90 -2.20 -8.02 -2.83
CA PHE A 90 -3.63 -7.73 -2.95
C PHE A 90 -4.18 -8.29 -4.26
N ASN A 91 -5.40 -8.81 -4.20
CA ASN A 91 -6.16 -9.21 -5.37
C ASN A 91 -7.12 -8.08 -5.78
N PHE A 92 -7.00 -7.66 -7.04
CA PHE A 92 -7.91 -6.71 -7.65
C PHE A 92 -8.65 -7.40 -8.79
N LYS A 93 -9.97 -7.25 -8.80
CA LYS A 93 -10.82 -7.65 -9.89
C LYS A 93 -10.91 -6.51 -10.89
N VAL A 94 -10.49 -6.80 -12.11
CA VAL A 94 -10.62 -5.94 -13.28
C VAL A 94 -12.08 -5.97 -13.76
N PRO A 95 -12.66 -4.83 -14.18
CA PRO A 95 -14.03 -4.79 -14.65
C PRO A 95 -14.22 -5.63 -15.93
N ALA A 96 -15.40 -6.25 -16.08
CA ALA A 96 -15.66 -7.20 -17.17
C ALA A 96 -15.67 -6.56 -18.57
N ASP A 97 -15.85 -5.25 -18.66
CA ASP A 97 -15.85 -4.46 -19.89
C ASP A 97 -14.48 -3.81 -20.18
N ALA A 98 -13.44 -4.19 -19.44
CA ALA A 98 -12.07 -3.78 -19.69
C ALA A 98 -11.63 -4.11 -21.12
N LYS A 99 -10.96 -3.15 -21.76
CA LYS A 99 -10.52 -3.23 -23.14
C LYS A 99 -9.01 -3.34 -23.21
N ALA A 100 -8.52 -3.98 -24.28
CA ALA A 100 -7.11 -3.96 -24.65
C ALA A 100 -6.56 -2.53 -24.61
N GLY A 101 -5.46 -2.33 -23.90
CA GLY A 101 -4.83 -1.03 -23.70
C GLY A 101 -5.33 -0.22 -22.50
N ASP A 102 -6.42 -0.63 -21.83
CA ASP A 102 -6.87 0.04 -20.59
C ASP A 102 -5.78 -0.03 -19.51
N VAL A 103 -5.64 1.08 -18.78
CA VAL A 103 -4.71 1.22 -17.66
C VAL A 103 -5.49 1.64 -16.42
N TYR A 104 -5.25 0.94 -15.32
CA TYR A 104 -5.81 1.20 -14.00
C TYR A 104 -4.67 1.53 -13.04
N ARG A 105 -4.62 2.78 -12.56
CA ARG A 105 -3.53 3.30 -11.73
C ARG A 105 -3.62 2.77 -10.29
N ILE A 106 -2.47 2.53 -9.68
CA ILE A 106 -2.34 2.17 -8.25
C ILE A 106 -1.17 2.97 -7.69
N GLU A 107 -1.44 3.84 -6.74
CA GLU A 107 -0.52 4.92 -6.38
C GLU A 107 -0.39 5.08 -4.89
N PHE A 108 0.82 5.41 -4.44
CA PHE A 108 1.00 5.93 -3.10
C PHE A 108 0.65 7.42 -3.07
N PHE A 109 0.06 7.85 -1.97
CA PHE A 109 -0.03 9.26 -1.63
C PHE A 109 0.34 9.42 -0.16
N LYS A 110 0.83 10.61 0.20
CA LYS A 110 1.27 10.88 1.56
C LYS A 110 0.13 11.51 2.32
N TYR A 111 -0.41 10.79 3.30
CA TYR A 111 -1.31 11.37 4.29
C TYR A 111 -0.52 11.90 5.50
N ASN A 112 -1.08 12.84 6.25
CA ASN A 112 -0.34 13.54 7.32
C ASN A 112 0.09 12.65 8.50
N THR A 113 -0.56 11.50 8.69
CA THR A 113 -0.23 10.50 9.72
C THR A 113 0.63 9.35 9.18
N ASP A 114 0.99 9.37 7.91
CA ASP A 114 1.75 8.27 7.30
C ASP A 114 3.16 8.22 7.86
N CYS A 115 3.67 6.99 7.95
CA CYS A 115 5.01 6.75 8.45
C CYS A 115 5.68 5.56 7.76
N PHE A 116 7.01 5.57 7.77
CA PHE A 116 7.83 4.43 7.41
C PHE A 116 9.15 4.49 8.20
N ARG A 117 9.23 3.72 9.30
CA ARG A 117 10.23 3.95 10.36
C ARG A 117 10.90 2.68 10.84
N ASN A 118 12.15 2.86 11.28
CA ASN A 118 12.86 1.95 12.17
C ASN A 118 12.60 2.31 13.65
N THR A 119 13.10 1.48 14.56
CA THR A 119 12.98 1.68 16.02
C THR A 119 13.68 2.94 16.53
N ASP A 120 14.69 3.43 15.81
CA ASP A 120 15.38 4.70 16.10
C ASP A 120 14.59 5.95 15.68
N ASN A 121 13.44 5.78 15.00
CA ASN A 121 12.66 6.86 14.39
C ASN A 121 13.48 7.74 13.42
N ASP A 122 14.31 7.11 12.58
CA ASP A 122 15.09 7.80 11.56
C ASP A 122 14.18 8.52 10.55
N SER A 123 14.08 9.84 10.68
CA SER A 123 13.27 10.68 9.80
C SER A 123 13.83 10.78 8.37
N ALA A 124 15.15 10.62 8.18
CA ALA A 124 15.77 10.70 6.87
C ALA A 124 15.42 9.46 6.04
N MET A 125 15.33 8.30 6.69
CA MET A 125 14.80 7.08 6.08
C MET A 125 13.34 7.25 5.63
N GLU A 126 12.47 7.77 6.51
CA GLU A 126 11.06 8.02 6.18
C GLU A 126 10.92 9.01 5.01
N GLU A 127 11.64 10.12 5.06
CA GLU A 127 11.65 11.12 3.98
C GLU A 127 12.16 10.52 2.66
N TYR A 128 13.22 9.72 2.71
CA TYR A 128 13.73 9.03 1.53
C TYR A 128 12.69 8.07 0.94
N ALA A 129 12.03 7.27 1.78
CA ALA A 129 11.00 6.33 1.33
C ALA A 129 9.86 7.06 0.60
N PHE A 130 9.33 8.13 1.18
CA PHE A 130 8.25 8.91 0.56
C PHE A 130 8.66 9.64 -0.73
N ASN A 131 9.91 10.08 -0.83
CA ASN A 131 10.40 10.76 -2.01
C ASN A 131 10.81 9.81 -3.15
N ASN A 132 10.94 8.50 -2.88
CA ASN A 132 11.47 7.53 -3.83
C ASN A 132 10.55 6.31 -4.07
N TRP A 133 9.33 6.30 -3.53
CA TRP A 133 8.38 5.24 -3.84
C TRP A 133 8.04 5.20 -5.34
N GLN A 134 7.55 4.05 -5.79
CA GLN A 134 7.20 3.83 -7.18
C GLN A 134 5.75 3.39 -7.27
N ASN A 135 4.94 4.18 -7.98
CA ASN A 135 3.56 3.83 -8.26
C ASN A 135 3.49 2.66 -9.25
N GLY A 136 2.40 1.91 -9.18
CA GLY A 136 2.10 0.78 -10.06
C GLY A 136 0.86 1.02 -10.92
N TYR A 137 0.52 0.01 -11.71
CA TYR A 137 -0.71 -0.04 -12.49
C TYR A 137 -1.03 -1.48 -12.89
N ILE A 138 -2.31 -1.71 -13.25
CA ILE A 138 -2.74 -2.89 -14.01
C ILE A 138 -2.99 -2.42 -15.44
N LYS A 139 -2.38 -3.07 -16.44
CA LYS A 139 -2.62 -2.80 -17.86
C LYS A 139 -3.19 -4.03 -18.54
N ILE A 140 -4.25 -3.83 -19.31
CA ILE A 140 -4.80 -4.88 -20.17
C ILE A 140 -3.95 -4.93 -21.43
N MET A 141 -3.40 -6.11 -21.71
CA MET A 141 -2.55 -6.35 -22.87
C MET A 141 -3.30 -6.07 -24.17
N GLU A 142 -2.58 -5.57 -25.16
CA GLU A 142 -3.07 -5.36 -26.53
C GLU A 142 -3.27 -6.68 -27.29
#